data_AF-A0A5F1ZRX4-F1
#
_entry.id   AF-A0A5F1ZRX4-F1
#
_cell.length_a   1.000
_cell.length_b   1.000
_cell.length_c   1.000
_cell.angle_alpha   90.00
_cell.angle_beta   90.00
_cell.angle_gamma   90.00
#
_symmetry.space_group_name_H-M   'P 1'
#
loop_
_entity.id
_entity.type
_entity.pdbx_description
1 polymer ?
#
loop_
_entity_poly.entity_id
_entity_poly.type
_entity_poly.pdbx_seq_one_letter_code
_entity_poly.pdbx_strand_id
1 'polypeptide(L)'
;MSEFDKTKKSIGVNNLDDKARREMFDKFQSAGGKVVSDKDKKRDEAIRKQREQPQIRQGQRSQAGGKDPRQSSSGKSARPAVKQAPPKPNPLLDRKAMEAEMGNFFNRMAVRFKCWVSRVTSFSSSDLLPSFLSEMNIAGKKAILEMNFVGNDLLGNPAYAAKIAKELDAQNPLYIELLGRMHKIYDNVELNQLLETHNAAPDMPVSISRVRQPLYSLFKKLYYMYPFQGSYVKAVSLGYQALEKLEGKPSSVYNTKRKRAMQEFDVLYGNIFDKLYLAILRSEDRNIPLLSTYMETVLGILPEEKLGQRKQGEELDEISGGAHVDEEETEEAPEEKPIDPEEGLSKELKYGLKLMRSIPLDQLRKRHDAKGEHELIPSGDKALLTWLFFREFDEEYSFVMTTKKIDLKPTIVAGSKMDYREKMIDLYETTRAIHEQFRIYDQYYKELESHLKNPGANYIEASKKTSALETKRSQQSRNVRVTAKDFLQKGAELLSKLIADMKGKREIVTNMDTLMTFDLVEAKKRLNKKPIKQCIMESYCFALALAERLENGDLFGGVPELSPEEMEKEFGIKVQSNVPEGEILEPNPEGETDDNFGVDPSILSD
;
A
#
# COMPACT_ATOMS: atom_id res chain seq x y z
N MET A 1 -24.43 -31.96 22.45
CA MET A 1 -24.25 -33.18 21.64
C MET A 1 -23.62 -32.77 20.33
N SER A 2 -22.55 -33.45 19.94
CA SER A 2 -21.82 -33.17 18.69
C SER A 2 -22.65 -33.61 17.47
N GLU A 3 -22.32 -33.10 16.28
CA GLU A 3 -22.92 -33.60 15.03
C GLU A 3 -22.63 -35.09 14.83
N PHE A 4 -21.47 -35.55 15.29
CA PHE A 4 -21.06 -36.95 15.33
C PHE A 4 -22.07 -37.84 16.08
N ASP A 5 -22.63 -37.37 17.19
CA ASP A 5 -23.62 -38.11 17.99
C ASP A 5 -24.96 -38.27 17.24
N LYS A 6 -25.36 -37.24 16.47
CA LYS A 6 -26.57 -37.29 15.64
C LYS A 6 -26.41 -38.32 14.51
N THR A 7 -25.28 -38.29 13.81
CA THR A 7 -24.97 -39.22 12.71
C THR A 7 -24.83 -40.67 13.20
N LYS A 8 -24.21 -40.89 14.37
CA LYS A 8 -24.13 -42.22 14.99
C LYS A 8 -25.51 -42.79 15.35
N LYS A 9 -26.44 -41.91 15.78
CA LYS A 9 -27.81 -42.29 16.11
C LYS A 9 -28.69 -42.53 14.86
N SER A 10 -28.51 -41.77 13.78
CA SER A 10 -29.27 -41.97 12.53
C SER A 10 -28.83 -43.21 11.74
N ILE A 11 -27.55 -43.60 11.81
CA ILE A 11 -27.02 -44.82 11.16
C ILE A 11 -27.36 -46.09 11.98
N GLY A 12 -27.84 -45.95 13.23
CA GLY A 12 -28.24 -47.09 14.05
C GLY A 12 -27.07 -48.01 14.43
N VAL A 13 -25.85 -47.49 14.52
CA VAL A 13 -24.58 -48.25 14.63
C VAL A 13 -24.60 -49.30 15.76
N ASN A 14 -25.29 -49.00 16.86
CA ASN A 14 -25.39 -49.89 18.02
C ASN A 14 -26.23 -51.16 17.75
N ASN A 15 -27.09 -51.17 16.72
CA ASN A 15 -27.99 -52.27 16.37
C ASN A 15 -27.59 -53.00 15.08
N LEU A 16 -26.44 -52.67 14.48
CA LEU A 16 -25.94 -53.36 13.28
C LEU A 16 -25.23 -54.67 13.66
N ASP A 17 -25.63 -55.76 13.00
CA ASP A 17 -24.95 -57.06 13.02
C ASP A 17 -23.55 -56.99 12.39
N ASP A 18 -22.63 -57.86 12.81
CA ASP A 18 -21.21 -57.79 12.44
C ASP A 18 -20.97 -58.02 10.95
N LYS A 19 -21.87 -58.74 10.26
CA LYS A 19 -21.83 -58.87 8.80
C LYS A 19 -22.14 -57.53 8.11
N ALA A 20 -23.18 -56.82 8.56
CA ALA A 20 -23.56 -55.52 8.02
C ALA A 20 -22.48 -54.44 8.30
N ARG A 21 -21.80 -54.52 9.46
CA ARG A 21 -20.65 -53.65 9.77
C ARG A 21 -19.50 -53.81 8.78
N ARG A 22 -19.17 -55.06 8.38
CA ARG A 22 -18.13 -55.33 7.37
C ARG A 22 -18.52 -54.79 6.00
N GLU A 23 -19.74 -55.04 5.55
CA GLU A 23 -20.22 -54.51 4.25
C GLU A 23 -20.23 -52.97 4.20
N MET A 24 -20.54 -52.28 5.31
CA MET A 24 -20.41 -50.83 5.39
C MET A 24 -18.94 -50.36 5.42
N PHE A 25 -18.05 -51.10 6.08
CA PHE A 25 -16.61 -50.81 6.11
C PHE A 25 -15.98 -50.92 4.71
N ASP A 26 -16.29 -51.99 3.98
CA ASP A 26 -15.77 -52.21 2.62
C ASP A 26 -16.32 -51.17 1.63
N LYS A 27 -17.59 -50.77 1.77
CA LYS A 27 -18.18 -49.64 1.01
C LYS A 27 -17.54 -48.30 1.36
N PHE A 28 -17.20 -48.05 2.63
CA PHE A 28 -16.51 -46.82 3.04
C PHE A 28 -15.07 -46.77 2.49
N GLN A 29 -14.34 -47.88 2.52
CA GLN A 29 -12.96 -47.95 2.04
C GLN A 29 -12.89 -47.89 0.50
N SER A 30 -13.81 -48.54 -0.21
CA SER A 30 -13.91 -48.47 -1.68
C SER A 30 -14.36 -47.08 -2.20
N ALA A 31 -15.12 -46.32 -1.40
CA ALA A 31 -15.42 -44.91 -1.66
C ALA A 31 -14.25 -43.94 -1.34
N GLY A 32 -13.05 -44.46 -1.01
CA GLY A 32 -11.86 -43.66 -0.71
C GLY A 32 -11.74 -43.22 0.75
N GLY A 33 -12.61 -43.70 1.65
CA GLY A 33 -12.57 -43.40 3.07
C GLY A 33 -11.33 -43.99 3.76
N LYS A 34 -10.48 -43.12 4.33
CA LYS A 34 -9.27 -43.53 5.06
C LYS A 34 -9.55 -43.65 6.56
N VAL A 35 -9.46 -44.87 7.09
CA VAL A 35 -9.59 -45.14 8.53
C VAL A 35 -8.29 -44.76 9.23
N VAL A 36 -8.32 -43.73 10.07
CA VAL A 36 -7.17 -43.24 10.85
C VAL A 36 -7.18 -43.92 12.22
N SER A 37 -6.14 -44.68 12.56
CA SER A 37 -6.04 -45.31 13.88
C SER A 37 -5.67 -44.29 14.95
N ASP A 38 -5.97 -44.57 16.23
CA ASP A 38 -5.56 -43.68 17.33
C ASP A 38 -4.03 -43.65 17.55
N LYS A 39 -3.28 -44.60 16.96
CA LYS A 39 -1.82 -44.50 16.85
C LYS A 39 -1.40 -43.44 15.83
N ASP A 40 -2.11 -43.33 14.71
CA ASP A 40 -1.84 -42.31 13.68
C ASP A 40 -2.23 -40.91 14.19
N LYS A 41 -3.37 -40.77 14.89
CA LYS A 41 -3.72 -39.49 15.55
C LYS A 41 -2.66 -39.04 16.55
N LYS A 42 -2.16 -39.95 17.40
CA LYS A 42 -1.06 -39.64 18.34
C LYS A 42 0.24 -39.29 17.63
N ARG A 43 0.52 -39.88 16.46
CA ARG A 43 1.67 -39.54 15.63
C ARG A 43 1.52 -38.15 15.02
N ASP A 44 0.34 -37.80 14.51
CA ASP A 44 0.06 -36.49 13.92
C ASP A 44 0.01 -35.37 14.98
N GLU A 45 -0.50 -35.66 16.19
CA GLU A 45 -0.39 -34.75 17.36
C GLU A 45 1.05 -34.55 17.81
N ALA A 46 1.88 -35.61 17.82
CA ALA A 46 3.30 -35.50 18.15
C ALA A 46 4.05 -34.66 17.10
N ILE A 47 3.75 -34.84 15.81
CA ILE A 47 4.33 -34.05 14.72
C ILE A 47 3.86 -32.59 14.78
N ARG A 48 2.61 -32.30 15.17
CA ARG A 48 2.14 -30.94 15.44
C ARG A 48 2.88 -30.29 16.61
N LYS A 49 2.95 -30.95 17.77
CA LYS A 49 3.68 -30.43 18.94
C LYS A 49 5.17 -30.22 18.67
N GLN A 50 5.78 -31.00 17.78
CA GLN A 50 7.16 -30.83 17.35
C GLN A 50 7.36 -29.69 16.34
N ARG A 51 6.30 -29.23 15.66
CA ARG A 51 6.29 -28.02 14.81
C ARG A 51 6.02 -26.73 15.59
N GLU A 52 5.42 -26.80 16.77
CA GLU A 52 4.98 -25.65 17.58
C GLU A 52 6.02 -25.17 18.62
N GLN A 53 7.22 -25.77 18.67
CA GLN A 53 8.32 -25.31 19.54
C GLN A 53 9.57 -24.92 18.75
N PRO A 54 9.91 -23.63 18.63
CA PRO A 54 11.24 -23.21 18.21
C PRO A 54 12.26 -23.53 19.33
N GLN A 55 13.27 -24.33 19.01
CA GLN A 55 14.39 -24.58 19.93
C GLN A 55 15.24 -23.30 20.10
N ILE A 56 14.92 -22.50 21.12
CA ILE A 56 15.78 -21.39 21.54
C ILE A 56 17.06 -21.97 22.15
N ARG A 57 18.15 -21.83 21.41
CA ARG A 57 19.48 -22.29 21.77
C ARG A 57 20.07 -21.37 22.84
N GLN A 58 19.74 -21.59 24.11
CA GLN A 58 20.35 -20.85 25.23
C GLN A 58 21.88 -21.04 25.21
N GLY A 59 22.60 -19.92 25.07
CA GLY A 59 24.06 -19.89 25.13
C GLY A 59 24.55 -20.23 26.54
N GLN A 60 25.55 -21.11 26.63
CA GLN A 60 26.18 -21.47 27.89
C GLN A 60 26.87 -20.25 28.51
N ARG A 61 26.46 -19.88 29.72
CA ARG A 61 27.23 -18.96 30.57
C ARG A 61 28.18 -19.79 31.44
N SER A 62 29.48 -19.58 31.27
CA SER A 62 30.52 -20.30 32.00
C SER A 62 30.42 -20.06 33.51
N GLN A 63 30.26 -21.13 34.30
CA GLN A 63 30.63 -21.15 35.72
C GLN A 63 31.85 -22.05 35.92
N ALA A 64 32.83 -21.56 36.66
CA ALA A 64 34.03 -22.28 37.06
C ALA A 64 33.95 -22.65 38.53
N GLY A 65 34.49 -23.83 38.88
CA GLY A 65 34.51 -24.37 40.25
C GLY A 65 33.21 -25.11 40.61
N GLY A 66 33.19 -26.37 41.05
CA GLY A 66 34.30 -27.32 41.24
C GLY A 66 34.24 -27.98 42.62
N LYS A 67 33.81 -29.24 42.66
CA LYS A 67 34.28 -30.29 43.59
C LYS A 67 33.56 -31.63 43.33
N ASP A 68 34.39 -32.63 43.07
CA ASP A 68 34.18 -34.09 43.13
C ASP A 68 33.87 -34.52 44.60
N PRO A 69 33.62 -35.80 45.00
CA PRO A 69 33.80 -37.06 44.23
C PRO A 69 32.84 -38.27 44.54
N ARG A 70 33.19 -39.44 43.97
CA ARG A 70 32.85 -40.86 44.37
C ARG A 70 31.44 -41.38 43.98
N GLN A 71 31.19 -42.68 43.70
CA GLN A 71 31.93 -43.96 43.54
C GLN A 71 30.96 -45.02 42.89
N SER A 72 31.27 -46.24 42.42
CA SER A 72 32.51 -46.99 42.11
C SER A 72 32.20 -48.31 41.35
N SER A 73 33.13 -48.79 40.49
CA SER A 73 33.24 -50.18 39.97
C SER A 73 32.12 -50.67 39.00
N SER A 74 32.31 -51.59 38.05
CA SER A 74 33.42 -52.47 37.63
C SER A 74 33.27 -52.72 36.09
N GLY A 75 34.23 -53.17 35.28
CA GLY A 75 35.56 -53.74 35.53
C GLY A 75 35.77 -55.02 34.71
N LYS A 76 36.28 -54.91 33.47
CA LYS A 76 36.93 -56.03 32.74
C LYS A 76 37.82 -55.50 31.61
N SER A 77 39.03 -56.04 31.53
CA SER A 77 40.14 -55.49 30.74
C SER A 77 40.31 -56.16 29.38
N ALA A 78 40.57 -55.38 28.34
CA ALA A 78 41.23 -55.83 27.10
C ALA A 78 42.09 -54.69 26.53
N ARG A 79 43.19 -55.03 25.87
CA ARG A 79 44.26 -54.10 25.43
C ARG A 79 43.76 -53.02 24.45
N PRO A 80 44.41 -51.84 24.41
CA PRO A 80 43.99 -50.75 23.53
C PRO A 80 44.32 -51.04 22.07
N ALA A 81 43.30 -51.32 21.27
CA ALA A 81 43.36 -50.98 19.86
C ALA A 81 43.34 -49.45 19.72
N VAL A 82 44.19 -48.89 18.86
CA VAL A 82 44.25 -47.46 18.58
C VAL A 82 42.95 -47.03 17.89
N LYS A 83 41.93 -46.68 18.68
CA LYS A 83 40.75 -45.97 18.19
C LYS A 83 41.18 -44.54 17.92
N GLN A 84 41.37 -44.23 16.64
CA GLN A 84 41.47 -42.87 16.14
C GLN A 84 40.35 -42.03 16.77
N ALA A 85 40.71 -40.91 17.38
CA ALA A 85 39.71 -39.93 17.77
C ALA A 85 38.96 -39.50 16.50
N PRO A 86 37.61 -39.40 16.52
CA PRO A 86 36.88 -38.92 15.36
C PRO A 86 37.40 -37.53 14.99
N PRO A 87 37.67 -37.26 13.70
CA PRO A 87 38.18 -35.97 13.29
C PRO A 87 37.19 -34.89 13.70
N LYS A 88 37.68 -33.79 14.28
CA LYS A 88 36.85 -32.61 14.57
C LYS A 88 36.17 -32.20 13.25
N PRO A 89 34.84 -32.02 13.21
CA PRO A 89 34.15 -31.71 11.97
C PRO A 89 34.64 -30.38 11.42
N ASN A 90 35.17 -30.40 10.20
CA ASN A 90 35.53 -29.20 9.47
C ASN A 90 34.22 -28.55 8.96
N PRO A 91 33.80 -27.38 9.47
CA PRO A 91 32.48 -26.82 9.14
C PRO A 91 32.33 -26.50 7.64
N LEU A 92 33.43 -26.26 6.93
CA LEU A 92 33.45 -26.04 5.47
C LEU A 92 33.18 -27.31 4.65
N LEU A 93 33.52 -28.49 5.18
CA LEU A 93 33.23 -29.78 4.53
C LEU A 93 31.77 -30.19 4.80
N ASP A 94 31.27 -29.99 6.02
CA ASP A 94 29.85 -30.17 6.36
C ASP A 94 28.95 -29.26 5.50
N ARG A 95 29.31 -27.98 5.34
CA ARG A 95 28.48 -27.06 4.53
C ARG A 95 28.39 -27.49 3.07
N LYS A 96 29.50 -27.93 2.46
CA LYS A 96 29.50 -28.46 1.08
C LYS A 96 28.73 -29.76 0.94
N ALA A 97 28.78 -30.65 1.95
CA ALA A 97 27.98 -31.87 1.97
C ALA A 97 26.47 -31.56 2.06
N MET A 98 26.08 -30.64 2.94
CA MET A 98 24.69 -30.19 3.11
C MET A 98 24.16 -29.48 1.86
N GLU A 99 24.98 -28.63 1.23
CA GLU A 99 24.66 -27.99 -0.05
C GLU A 99 24.44 -29.00 -1.19
N ALA A 100 25.28 -30.04 -1.26
CA ALA A 100 25.13 -31.12 -2.22
C ALA A 100 23.86 -31.94 -1.94
N GLU A 101 23.57 -32.27 -0.68
CA GLU A 101 22.35 -32.99 -0.28
C GLU A 101 21.09 -32.23 -0.68
N MET A 102 21.01 -30.94 -0.36
CA MET A 102 19.91 -30.04 -0.74
C MET A 102 19.74 -29.89 -2.26
N GLY A 103 20.84 -30.02 -3.01
CA GLY A 103 20.89 -29.96 -4.47
C GLY A 103 20.81 -31.33 -5.17
N ASN A 104 20.57 -32.44 -4.48
CA ASN A 104 20.47 -33.77 -5.09
C ASN A 104 19.25 -33.91 -6.03
N PHE A 105 19.34 -34.82 -7.01
CA PHE A 105 18.29 -35.07 -8.01
C PHE A 105 16.88 -35.27 -7.41
N PHE A 106 16.77 -36.07 -6.34
CA PHE A 106 15.50 -36.28 -5.64
C PHE A 106 14.94 -34.99 -5.00
N ASN A 107 15.81 -34.14 -4.43
CA ASN A 107 15.40 -32.87 -3.84
C ASN A 107 14.96 -31.86 -4.92
N ARG A 108 15.66 -31.80 -6.06
CA ARG A 108 15.21 -31.03 -7.26
C ARG A 108 13.84 -31.49 -7.74
N MET A 109 13.66 -32.81 -7.88
CA MET A 109 12.38 -33.38 -8.31
C MET A 109 11.25 -33.08 -7.31
N ALA A 110 11.54 -33.15 -6.01
CA ALA A 110 10.59 -32.80 -4.95
C ALA A 110 10.21 -31.30 -4.99
N VAL A 111 11.16 -30.40 -5.25
CA VAL A 111 10.87 -28.96 -5.46
C VAL A 111 9.97 -28.75 -6.68
N ARG A 112 10.30 -29.37 -7.83
CA ARG A 112 9.48 -29.30 -9.06
C ARG A 112 8.06 -29.82 -8.84
N PHE A 113 7.91 -30.94 -8.13
CA PHE A 113 6.61 -31.49 -7.77
C PHE A 113 5.81 -30.54 -6.87
N LYS A 114 6.43 -29.98 -5.81
CA LYS A 114 5.78 -28.97 -4.94
C LYS A 114 5.34 -27.74 -5.73
N CYS A 115 6.21 -27.20 -6.60
CA CYS A 115 5.90 -26.02 -7.40
C CYS A 115 4.75 -26.27 -8.39
N TRP A 116 4.70 -27.47 -8.99
CA TRP A 116 3.63 -27.88 -9.88
C TRP A 116 2.29 -28.04 -9.13
N VAL A 117 2.27 -28.74 -8.00
CA VAL A 117 1.05 -28.91 -7.18
C VAL A 117 0.52 -27.57 -6.66
N SER A 118 1.39 -26.68 -6.21
CA SER A 118 1.02 -25.33 -5.76
C SER A 118 0.80 -24.32 -6.89
N ARG A 119 0.86 -24.74 -8.16
CA ARG A 119 0.65 -23.91 -9.37
C ARG A 119 1.59 -22.71 -9.50
N VAL A 120 2.82 -22.82 -8.99
CA VAL A 120 3.88 -21.79 -9.06
C VAL A 120 4.62 -21.86 -10.39
N THR A 121 5.10 -23.05 -10.78
CA THR A 121 5.71 -23.31 -12.09
C THR A 121 5.12 -24.56 -12.73
N SER A 122 5.35 -24.76 -14.02
CA SER A 122 5.16 -26.09 -14.61
C SER A 122 6.21 -27.08 -14.07
N PHE A 123 5.99 -28.38 -14.31
CA PHE A 123 6.90 -29.43 -13.83
C PHE A 123 8.25 -29.45 -14.59
N SER A 124 8.21 -29.14 -15.89
CA SER A 124 9.37 -29.13 -16.78
C SER A 124 10.09 -27.77 -16.78
N SER A 125 9.37 -26.66 -16.93
CA SER A 125 9.98 -25.32 -16.99
C SER A 125 10.27 -24.74 -15.61
N SER A 126 11.20 -23.79 -15.56
CA SER A 126 11.42 -22.88 -14.43
C SER A 126 10.52 -21.64 -14.50
N ASP A 127 9.67 -21.48 -15.52
CA ASP A 127 8.85 -20.28 -15.69
C ASP A 127 7.65 -20.27 -14.71
N LEU A 128 7.40 -19.10 -14.14
CA LEU A 128 6.25 -18.79 -13.29
C LEU A 128 4.96 -18.88 -14.11
N LEU A 129 3.97 -19.58 -13.58
CA LEU A 129 2.69 -19.76 -14.24
C LEU A 129 1.83 -18.47 -14.18
N PRO A 130 1.05 -18.17 -15.24
CA PRO A 130 0.04 -17.11 -15.24
C PRO A 130 -0.85 -17.09 -14.00
N SER A 131 -1.25 -18.26 -13.50
CA SER A 131 -2.09 -18.38 -12.31
C SER A 131 -1.42 -17.84 -11.04
N PHE A 132 -0.13 -18.09 -10.86
CA PHE A 132 0.61 -17.59 -9.69
C PHE A 132 0.83 -16.07 -9.80
N LEU A 133 1.19 -15.58 -10.98
CA LEU A 133 1.40 -14.16 -11.22
C LEU A 133 0.10 -13.36 -11.10
N SER A 134 -1.02 -13.90 -11.58
CA SER A 134 -2.35 -13.31 -11.42
C SER A 134 -2.79 -13.26 -9.96
N GLU A 135 -2.58 -14.35 -9.22
CA GLU A 135 -2.87 -14.41 -7.78
C GLU A 135 -2.00 -13.43 -6.98
N MET A 136 -0.72 -13.28 -7.34
CA MET A 136 0.17 -12.28 -6.77
C MET A 136 -0.27 -10.84 -7.14
N ASN A 137 -0.71 -10.60 -8.38
CA ASN A 137 -1.17 -9.29 -8.85
C ASN A 137 -2.50 -8.85 -8.21
N ILE A 138 -3.36 -9.80 -7.82
CA ILE A 138 -4.67 -9.52 -7.22
C ILE A 138 -4.59 -9.64 -5.69
N ALA A 139 -4.40 -10.86 -5.19
CA ALA A 139 -4.43 -11.15 -3.75
C ALA A 139 -3.14 -10.70 -3.06
N GLY A 140 -1.98 -10.94 -3.65
CA GLY A 140 -0.68 -10.54 -3.09
C GLY A 140 -0.52 -9.03 -2.96
N LYS A 141 -0.74 -8.27 -4.05
CA LYS A 141 -0.72 -6.79 -4.04
C LYS A 141 -1.69 -6.22 -3.01
N LYS A 142 -2.94 -6.67 -3.01
CA LYS A 142 -3.97 -6.23 -2.05
C LYS A 142 -3.54 -6.49 -0.61
N ALA A 143 -3.00 -7.68 -0.32
CA ALA A 143 -2.61 -8.05 1.02
C ALA A 143 -1.42 -7.23 1.53
N ILE A 144 -0.39 -7.00 0.69
CA ILE A 144 0.75 -6.14 1.04
C ILE A 144 0.30 -4.69 1.25
N LEU A 145 -0.59 -4.18 0.40
CA LEU A 145 -1.10 -2.80 0.47
C LEU A 145 -1.95 -2.57 1.74
N GLU A 146 -2.73 -3.56 2.19
CA GLU A 146 -3.44 -3.48 3.47
C GLU A 146 -2.44 -3.37 4.66
N MET A 147 -1.26 -4.00 4.60
CA MET A 147 -0.24 -3.86 5.65
C MET A 147 0.35 -2.45 5.70
N ASN A 148 0.49 -1.80 4.54
CA ASN A 148 0.85 -0.37 4.47
C ASN A 148 -0.25 0.51 5.10
N PHE A 149 -1.52 0.25 4.79
CA PHE A 149 -2.66 0.95 5.42
C PHE A 149 -2.73 0.77 6.94
N VAL A 150 -2.46 -0.43 7.47
CA VAL A 150 -2.38 -0.67 8.92
C VAL A 150 -1.27 0.19 9.55
N GLY A 151 -0.12 0.32 8.88
CA GLY A 151 0.92 1.26 9.30
C GLY A 151 0.45 2.71 9.31
N ASN A 152 -0.17 3.19 8.23
CA ASN A 152 -0.69 4.55 8.15
C ASN A 152 -1.75 4.84 9.23
N ASP A 153 -2.65 3.89 9.50
CA ASP A 153 -3.69 4.00 10.53
C ASP A 153 -3.13 4.10 11.96
N LEU A 154 -2.03 3.40 12.26
CA LEU A 154 -1.51 3.25 13.62
C LEU A 154 -0.30 4.15 13.92
N LEU A 155 0.53 4.44 12.91
CA LEU A 155 1.78 5.19 13.02
C LEU A 155 1.78 6.50 12.21
N GLY A 156 0.91 6.64 11.20
CA GLY A 156 0.91 7.79 10.29
C GLY A 156 0.19 9.04 10.79
N ASN A 157 -0.60 8.97 11.87
CA ASN A 157 -1.29 10.15 12.43
C ASN A 157 -0.49 10.73 13.61
N PRO A 158 0.15 11.91 13.49
CA PRO A 158 1.03 12.45 14.53
C PRO A 158 0.33 12.71 15.88
N ALA A 159 -0.98 12.98 15.89
CA ALA A 159 -1.74 13.24 17.12
C ALA A 159 -1.89 12.01 18.03
N TYR A 160 -1.76 10.81 17.45
CA TYR A 160 -1.99 9.52 18.12
C TYR A 160 -0.80 8.56 18.04
N ALA A 161 0.03 8.64 17.00
CA ALA A 161 1.14 7.71 16.74
C ALA A 161 2.08 7.58 17.95
N ALA A 162 2.55 8.69 18.53
CA ALA A 162 3.41 8.67 19.72
C ALA A 162 2.73 8.02 20.95
N LYS A 163 1.40 8.18 21.10
CA LYS A 163 0.63 7.59 22.21
C LYS A 163 0.44 6.09 22.00
N ILE A 164 0.13 5.66 20.77
CA ILE A 164 0.00 4.25 20.37
C ILE A 164 1.36 3.55 20.48
N ALA A 165 2.44 4.19 20.02
CA ALA A 165 3.81 3.71 20.15
C ALA A 165 4.18 3.46 21.60
N LYS A 166 3.91 4.43 22.49
CA LYS A 166 4.15 4.30 23.93
C LYS A 166 3.33 3.17 24.59
N GLU A 167 2.07 2.97 24.20
CA GLU A 167 1.23 1.87 24.73
C GLU A 167 1.71 0.48 24.23
N LEU A 168 2.20 0.38 22.99
CA LEU A 168 2.73 -0.86 22.42
C LEU A 168 4.14 -1.19 22.96
N ASP A 169 5.03 -0.21 23.04
CA ASP A 169 6.40 -0.35 23.57
C ASP A 169 6.42 -0.75 25.05
N ALA A 170 5.47 -0.25 25.84
CA ALA A 170 5.29 -0.66 27.23
C ALA A 170 4.94 -2.15 27.39
N GLN A 171 4.43 -2.81 26.34
CA GLN A 171 4.18 -4.25 26.33
C GLN A 171 5.32 -5.04 25.68
N ASN A 172 5.80 -4.60 24.51
CA ASN A 172 6.95 -5.17 23.83
C ASN A 172 7.46 -4.22 22.73
N PRO A 173 8.70 -3.68 22.82
CA PRO A 173 9.28 -2.80 21.79
C PRO A 173 9.33 -3.40 20.37
N LEU A 174 9.33 -4.73 20.27
CA LEU A 174 9.23 -5.46 19.01
C LEU A 174 7.92 -5.16 18.27
N TYR A 175 6.81 -4.85 18.96
CA TYR A 175 5.52 -4.60 18.29
C TYR A 175 5.57 -3.39 17.34
N ILE A 176 6.29 -2.34 17.72
CA ILE A 176 6.46 -1.15 16.88
C ILE A 176 7.39 -1.43 15.70
N GLU A 177 8.51 -2.13 15.93
CA GLU A 177 9.40 -2.58 14.85
C GLU A 177 8.65 -3.45 13.82
N LEU A 178 7.82 -4.39 14.27
CA LEU A 178 7.01 -5.25 13.39
C LEU A 178 5.96 -4.46 12.59
N LEU A 179 5.33 -3.44 13.17
CA LEU A 179 4.38 -2.57 12.47
C LEU A 179 5.09 -1.72 11.41
N GLY A 180 6.20 -1.07 11.77
CA GLY A 180 7.00 -0.25 10.84
C GLY A 180 7.58 -1.07 9.68
N ARG A 181 8.11 -2.27 9.96
CA ARG A 181 8.63 -3.18 8.92
C ARG A 181 7.53 -3.63 7.96
N MET A 182 6.36 -4.03 8.47
CA MET A 182 5.21 -4.45 7.64
C MET A 182 4.62 -3.29 6.82
N HIS A 183 4.63 -2.08 7.37
CA HIS A 183 4.21 -0.87 6.66
C HIS A 183 5.09 -0.61 5.41
N LYS A 184 6.42 -0.78 5.54
CA LYS A 184 7.42 -0.60 4.47
C LYS A 184 7.52 -1.78 3.47
N ILE A 185 6.69 -2.83 3.57
CA ILE A 185 6.73 -3.94 2.58
C ILE A 185 6.12 -3.52 1.24
N TYR A 186 5.15 -2.60 1.23
CA TYR A 186 4.58 -2.08 0.00
C TYR A 186 5.57 -1.16 -0.73
N ASP A 187 6.05 -1.65 -1.87
CA ASP A 187 6.89 -0.91 -2.81
C ASP A 187 6.25 -1.06 -4.21
N ASN A 188 5.74 0.05 -4.75
CA ASN A 188 5.04 0.06 -6.03
C ASN A 188 6.00 -0.22 -7.20
N VAL A 189 7.26 0.22 -7.11
CA VAL A 189 8.28 0.00 -8.15
C VAL A 189 8.67 -1.47 -8.18
N GLU A 190 8.99 -2.06 -7.04
CA GLU A 190 9.34 -3.48 -6.91
C GLU A 190 8.18 -4.39 -7.35
N LEU A 191 6.95 -4.13 -6.88
CA LEU A 191 5.77 -4.91 -7.25
C LEU A 191 5.44 -4.80 -8.74
N ASN A 192 5.69 -3.66 -9.37
CA ASN A 192 5.53 -3.52 -10.81
C ASN A 192 6.66 -4.22 -11.57
N GLN A 193 7.93 -4.15 -11.16
CA GLN A 193 9.01 -4.92 -11.77
C GLN A 193 8.77 -6.44 -11.72
N LEU A 194 8.18 -6.96 -10.64
CA LEU A 194 7.79 -8.36 -10.51
C LEU A 194 6.67 -8.78 -11.48
N LEU A 195 5.77 -7.85 -11.83
CA LEU A 195 4.49 -8.16 -12.50
C LEU A 195 4.32 -7.52 -13.87
N GLU A 196 5.21 -6.62 -14.30
CA GLU A 196 5.17 -5.91 -15.59
C GLU A 196 5.01 -6.87 -16.77
N THR A 197 5.82 -7.93 -16.80
CA THR A 197 5.78 -8.91 -17.89
C THR A 197 4.46 -9.68 -17.95
N HIS A 198 3.84 -9.93 -16.78
CA HIS A 198 2.51 -10.54 -16.71
C HIS A 198 1.41 -9.54 -17.08
N ASN A 199 1.51 -8.27 -16.66
CA ASN A 199 0.55 -7.23 -17.03
C ASN A 199 0.55 -6.98 -18.55
N ALA A 200 1.71 -7.07 -19.21
CA ALA A 200 1.85 -6.94 -20.66
C ALA A 200 1.34 -8.17 -21.44
N ALA A 201 1.42 -9.37 -20.86
CA ALA A 201 0.96 -10.62 -21.48
C ALA A 201 0.40 -11.59 -20.42
N PRO A 202 -0.86 -11.43 -19.97
CA PRO A 202 -1.40 -12.16 -18.82
C PRO A 202 -1.35 -13.68 -18.94
N ASP A 203 -1.59 -14.23 -20.14
CA ASP A 203 -1.66 -15.67 -20.38
C ASP A 203 -0.27 -16.33 -20.58
N MET A 204 0.81 -15.54 -20.61
CA MET A 204 2.17 -16.05 -20.87
C MET A 204 2.94 -16.33 -19.57
N PRO A 205 3.62 -17.49 -19.46
CA PRO A 205 4.55 -17.75 -18.36
C PRO A 205 5.73 -16.76 -18.35
N VAL A 206 6.22 -16.41 -17.17
CA VAL A 206 7.35 -15.47 -17.00
C VAL A 206 8.54 -16.19 -16.38
N SER A 207 9.70 -16.12 -17.02
CA SER A 207 10.89 -16.79 -16.51
C SER A 207 11.36 -16.21 -15.18
N ILE A 208 11.56 -17.06 -14.16
CA ILE A 208 12.02 -16.64 -12.82
C ILE A 208 13.27 -15.76 -12.92
N SER A 209 14.20 -16.08 -13.83
CA SER A 209 15.45 -15.32 -14.02
C SER A 209 15.20 -13.84 -14.37
N ARG A 210 14.12 -13.52 -15.08
CA ARG A 210 13.77 -12.14 -15.47
C ARG A 210 13.27 -11.29 -14.29
N VAL A 211 12.62 -11.92 -13.31
CA VAL A 211 12.03 -11.26 -12.14
C VAL A 211 12.75 -11.62 -10.83
N ARG A 212 13.96 -12.20 -10.93
CA ARG A 212 14.68 -12.76 -9.77
C ARG A 212 14.96 -11.71 -8.70
N GLN A 213 15.41 -10.51 -9.07
CA GLN A 213 15.72 -9.44 -8.11
C GLN A 213 14.50 -8.99 -7.29
N PRO A 214 13.37 -8.53 -7.88
CA PRO A 214 12.20 -8.12 -7.11
C PRO A 214 11.52 -9.30 -6.39
N LEU A 215 11.58 -10.53 -6.94
CA LEU A 215 11.10 -11.73 -6.25
C LEU A 215 11.87 -12.00 -4.94
N TYR A 216 13.20 -11.90 -4.99
CA TYR A 216 14.06 -12.16 -3.83
C TYR A 216 13.97 -11.06 -2.78
N SER A 217 13.92 -9.79 -3.20
CA SER A 217 13.81 -8.66 -2.28
C SER A 217 12.44 -8.63 -1.57
N LEU A 218 11.32 -8.84 -2.29
CA LEU A 218 10.01 -9.00 -1.67
C LEU A 218 9.96 -10.20 -0.70
N PHE A 219 10.54 -11.33 -1.09
CA PHE A 219 10.62 -12.48 -0.18
C PHE A 219 11.51 -12.20 1.04
N LYS A 220 12.64 -11.49 0.90
CA LYS A 220 13.52 -11.06 2.01
C LYS A 220 12.74 -10.19 3.01
N LYS A 221 11.97 -9.20 2.53
CA LYS A 221 11.11 -8.34 3.37
C LYS A 221 10.12 -9.17 4.22
N LEU A 222 9.43 -10.14 3.61
CA LEU A 222 8.49 -11.03 4.31
C LEU A 222 9.19 -12.09 5.18
N TYR A 223 10.40 -12.52 4.82
CA TYR A 223 11.14 -13.56 5.52
C TYR A 223 11.51 -13.14 6.95
N TYR A 224 11.94 -11.88 7.14
CA TYR A 224 12.19 -11.33 8.48
C TYR A 224 10.99 -11.50 9.41
N MET A 225 9.81 -11.22 8.89
CA MET A 225 8.55 -11.19 9.63
C MET A 225 7.98 -12.59 9.91
N TYR A 226 8.39 -13.62 9.16
CA TYR A 226 7.85 -14.97 9.23
C TYR A 226 7.90 -15.61 10.65
N PRO A 227 8.97 -15.51 11.46
CA PRO A 227 9.00 -16.05 12.82
C PRO A 227 8.09 -15.29 13.80
N PHE A 228 7.69 -14.06 13.45
CA PHE A 228 7.03 -13.11 14.34
C PHE A 228 5.56 -12.85 13.99
N GLN A 229 4.95 -13.66 13.12
CA GLN A 229 3.56 -13.52 12.68
C GLN A 229 2.58 -13.35 13.86
N GLY A 230 2.68 -14.20 14.89
CA GLY A 230 1.84 -14.11 16.08
C GLY A 230 2.08 -12.86 16.94
N SER A 231 3.28 -12.27 16.86
CA SER A 231 3.59 -10.99 17.51
C SER A 231 3.04 -9.81 16.71
N TYR A 232 3.09 -9.86 15.37
CA TYR A 232 2.48 -8.84 14.52
C TYR A 232 0.96 -8.80 14.66
N VAL A 233 0.28 -9.97 14.65
CA VAL A 233 -1.17 -10.08 14.90
C VAL A 233 -1.56 -9.46 16.25
N LYS A 234 -0.72 -9.60 17.29
CA LYS A 234 -0.91 -8.92 18.58
C LYS A 234 -0.69 -7.41 18.47
N ALA A 235 0.40 -6.97 17.83
CA ALA A 235 0.71 -5.55 17.62
C ALA A 235 -0.44 -4.80 16.92
N VAL A 236 -0.95 -5.33 15.82
CA VAL A 236 -2.10 -4.77 15.09
C VAL A 236 -3.37 -4.77 15.94
N SER A 237 -3.62 -5.86 16.69
CA SER A 237 -4.81 -5.95 17.56
C SER A 237 -4.80 -4.94 18.70
N LEU A 238 -3.65 -4.73 19.33
CA LEU A 238 -3.43 -3.79 20.41
C LEU A 238 -3.39 -2.34 19.88
N GLY A 239 -2.76 -2.10 18.73
CA GLY A 239 -2.70 -0.78 18.10
C GLY A 239 -4.10 -0.26 17.75
N TYR A 240 -4.96 -1.09 17.15
CA TYR A 240 -6.35 -0.69 16.90
C TYR A 240 -7.17 -0.50 18.18
N GLN A 241 -6.86 -1.21 19.29
CA GLN A 241 -7.49 -0.95 20.59
C GLN A 241 -7.03 0.37 21.21
N ALA A 242 -5.75 0.72 21.07
CA ALA A 242 -5.21 2.02 21.51
C ALA A 242 -5.84 3.17 20.70
N LEU A 243 -5.88 3.04 19.37
CA LEU A 243 -6.52 4.01 18.47
C LEU A 243 -8.02 4.20 18.78
N GLU A 244 -8.75 3.12 19.07
CA GLU A 244 -10.17 3.16 19.46
C GLU A 244 -10.39 4.00 20.74
N LYS A 245 -9.54 3.84 21.76
CA LYS A 245 -9.59 4.65 23.00
C LYS A 245 -9.29 6.13 22.75
N LEU A 246 -8.37 6.43 21.83
CA LEU A 246 -7.88 7.78 21.57
C LEU A 246 -8.83 8.60 20.69
N GLU A 247 -9.44 7.98 19.68
CA GLU A 247 -10.34 8.67 18.74
C GLU A 247 -11.82 8.64 19.15
N GLY A 248 -12.24 7.70 20.02
CA GLY A 248 -13.61 7.63 20.54
C GLY A 248 -14.72 7.33 19.52
N LYS A 249 -14.38 6.96 18.28
CA LYS A 249 -15.37 6.61 17.24
C LYS A 249 -16.02 5.24 17.54
N PRO A 250 -17.14 4.87 16.90
CA PRO A 250 -17.81 3.60 17.17
C PRO A 250 -16.91 2.38 16.92
N SER A 251 -16.87 1.47 17.92
CA SER A 251 -16.09 0.23 17.91
C SER A 251 -16.24 -0.63 16.65
N SER A 252 -17.39 -0.56 15.97
CA SER A 252 -17.65 -1.28 14.71
C SER A 252 -16.66 -0.92 13.61
N VAL A 253 -16.16 0.31 13.56
CA VAL A 253 -15.19 0.78 12.57
C VAL A 253 -13.83 0.10 12.77
N TYR A 254 -13.28 0.17 13.99
CA TYR A 254 -11.99 -0.46 14.33
C TYR A 254 -12.06 -1.99 14.26
N ASN A 255 -13.16 -2.60 14.70
CA ASN A 255 -13.36 -4.04 14.55
C ASN A 255 -13.40 -4.47 13.07
N THR A 256 -13.94 -3.64 12.16
CA THR A 256 -13.92 -3.92 10.72
C THR A 256 -12.52 -3.78 10.13
N LYS A 257 -11.79 -2.70 10.45
CA LYS A 257 -10.39 -2.49 10.05
C LYS A 257 -9.49 -3.62 10.54
N ARG A 258 -9.51 -3.93 11.84
CA ARG A 258 -8.75 -5.05 12.44
C ARG A 258 -9.09 -6.37 11.77
N LYS A 259 -10.37 -6.67 11.50
CA LYS A 259 -10.78 -7.92 10.83
C LYS A 259 -10.21 -8.00 9.42
N ARG A 260 -10.26 -6.91 8.63
CA ARG A 260 -9.67 -6.87 7.28
C ARG A 260 -8.16 -7.09 7.35
N ALA A 261 -7.46 -6.37 8.21
CA ALA A 261 -6.02 -6.53 8.41
C ALA A 261 -5.62 -7.99 8.69
N MET A 262 -6.34 -8.69 9.58
CA MET A 262 -6.09 -10.12 9.84
C MET A 262 -6.39 -11.01 8.63
N GLN A 263 -7.51 -10.78 7.94
CA GLN A 263 -7.88 -11.57 6.75
C GLN A 263 -6.85 -11.45 5.62
N GLU A 264 -6.35 -10.23 5.37
CA GLU A 264 -5.31 -10.03 4.36
C GLU A 264 -3.94 -10.54 4.82
N PHE A 265 -3.62 -10.47 6.12
CA PHE A 265 -2.42 -11.07 6.68
C PHE A 265 -2.43 -12.61 6.56
N ASP A 266 -3.58 -13.25 6.80
CA ASP A 266 -3.79 -14.68 6.59
C ASP A 266 -3.63 -15.07 5.11
N VAL A 267 -4.06 -14.22 4.17
CA VAL A 267 -3.79 -14.41 2.72
C VAL A 267 -2.29 -14.30 2.43
N LEU A 268 -1.61 -13.32 3.03
CA LEU A 268 -0.19 -13.07 2.82
C LEU A 268 0.67 -14.24 3.31
N TYR A 269 0.54 -14.65 4.58
CA TYR A 269 1.39 -15.70 5.15
C TYR A 269 0.84 -17.12 5.00
N GLY A 270 -0.48 -17.30 4.90
CA GLY A 270 -1.11 -18.62 4.71
C GLY A 270 -1.14 -19.12 3.27
N ASN A 271 -0.71 -18.32 2.28
CA ASN A 271 -0.76 -18.69 0.87
C ASN A 271 0.34 -18.02 0.02
N ILE A 272 0.39 -16.67 -0.02
CA ILE A 272 1.31 -15.94 -0.92
C ILE A 272 2.78 -16.21 -0.55
N PHE A 273 3.12 -16.15 0.74
CA PHE A 273 4.46 -16.40 1.26
C PHE A 273 4.98 -17.80 0.89
N ASP A 274 4.16 -18.84 1.07
CA ASP A 274 4.53 -20.22 0.74
C ASP A 274 4.80 -20.40 -0.76
N LYS A 275 4.05 -19.70 -1.62
CA LYS A 275 4.26 -19.71 -3.08
C LYS A 275 5.50 -18.92 -3.50
N LEU A 276 5.79 -17.79 -2.86
CA LEU A 276 7.04 -17.04 -3.03
C LEU A 276 8.24 -17.90 -2.62
N TYR A 277 8.18 -18.55 -1.46
CA TYR A 277 9.21 -19.49 -1.00
C TYR A 277 9.45 -20.62 -2.02
N LEU A 278 8.40 -21.24 -2.56
CA LEU A 278 8.53 -22.25 -3.62
C LEU A 278 9.18 -21.68 -4.89
N ALA A 279 8.90 -20.43 -5.26
CA ALA A 279 9.57 -19.77 -6.38
C ALA A 279 11.07 -19.56 -6.11
N ILE A 280 11.49 -19.21 -4.88
CA ILE A 280 12.91 -19.16 -4.48
C ILE A 280 13.55 -20.56 -4.60
N LEU A 281 12.93 -21.59 -4.04
CA LEU A 281 13.46 -22.97 -4.12
C LEU A 281 13.62 -23.43 -5.58
N ARG A 282 12.69 -23.05 -6.46
CA ARG A 282 12.73 -23.36 -7.89
C ARG A 282 13.80 -22.57 -8.63
N SER A 283 14.04 -21.32 -8.22
CA SER A 283 15.12 -20.46 -8.73
C SER A 283 16.50 -21.04 -8.44
N GLU A 284 16.69 -21.60 -7.24
CA GLU A 284 17.96 -22.22 -6.82
C GLU A 284 18.11 -23.69 -7.26
N ASP A 285 17.02 -24.34 -7.70
CA ASP A 285 16.90 -25.80 -7.91
C ASP A 285 17.46 -26.59 -6.70
N ARG A 286 17.14 -26.13 -5.48
CA ARG A 286 17.56 -26.72 -4.19
C ARG A 286 16.40 -26.76 -3.20
N ASN A 287 16.28 -27.85 -2.44
CA ASN A 287 15.27 -27.98 -1.37
C ASN A 287 15.80 -27.36 -0.07
N ILE A 288 15.93 -26.03 -0.06
CA ILE A 288 16.45 -25.25 1.08
C ILE A 288 15.42 -25.25 2.23
N PRO A 289 15.79 -25.57 3.48
CA PRO A 289 14.89 -25.41 4.62
C PRO A 289 14.63 -23.92 4.90
N LEU A 290 13.36 -23.54 5.08
CA LEU A 290 12.93 -22.16 5.27
C LEU A 290 13.75 -21.41 6.33
N LEU A 291 13.70 -21.83 7.60
CA LEU A 291 14.50 -21.23 8.67
C LEU A 291 15.88 -21.90 8.75
N SER A 292 16.79 -21.51 7.85
CA SER A 292 18.17 -22.01 7.84
C SER A 292 19.18 -20.89 7.56
N THR A 293 20.40 -21.04 8.08
CA THR A 293 21.53 -20.15 7.78
C THR A 293 21.87 -20.13 6.29
N TYR A 294 21.58 -21.23 5.56
CA TYR A 294 21.71 -21.25 4.11
C TYR A 294 20.67 -20.36 3.43
N MET A 295 19.40 -20.37 3.87
CA MET A 295 18.39 -19.43 3.35
C MET A 295 18.79 -17.97 3.66
N GLU A 296 19.26 -17.69 4.88
CA GLU A 296 19.79 -16.35 5.22
C GLU A 296 20.95 -15.93 4.30
N THR A 297 21.82 -16.87 3.93
CA THR A 297 22.92 -16.61 2.97
C THR A 297 22.39 -16.34 1.55
N VAL A 298 21.40 -17.12 1.08
CA VAL A 298 20.78 -16.95 -0.25
C VAL A 298 20.03 -15.63 -0.39
N LEU A 299 19.44 -15.14 0.71
CA LEU A 299 18.75 -13.85 0.77
C LEU A 299 19.67 -12.67 1.11
N GLY A 300 20.96 -12.92 1.39
CA GLY A 300 21.90 -11.87 1.81
C GLY A 300 21.42 -11.13 3.06
N ILE A 301 21.00 -11.88 4.10
CA ILE A 301 20.57 -11.34 5.39
C ILE A 301 21.78 -11.12 6.30
N LEU A 302 21.98 -9.88 6.74
CA LEU A 302 22.97 -9.51 7.74
C LEU A 302 22.41 -9.73 9.17
N PRO A 303 23.27 -10.01 10.17
CA PRO A 303 22.82 -10.18 11.56
C PRO A 303 22.13 -8.95 12.14
N GLU A 304 22.56 -7.75 11.74
CA GLU A 304 22.04 -6.45 12.15
C GLU A 304 20.62 -6.18 11.60
N GLU A 305 20.28 -6.73 10.43
CA GLU A 305 18.93 -6.58 9.86
C GLU A 305 17.86 -7.41 10.61
N LYS A 306 18.23 -8.25 11.59
CA LYS A 306 17.29 -9.12 12.30
C LYS A 306 16.46 -8.35 13.33
N LEU A 307 15.15 -8.63 13.37
CA LEU A 307 14.18 -8.02 14.28
C LEU A 307 14.50 -8.31 15.76
N GLY A 308 14.10 -7.39 16.64
CA GLY A 308 14.19 -7.52 18.08
C GLY A 308 15.42 -6.86 18.72
N GLN A 309 16.12 -5.99 17.99
CA GLN A 309 17.25 -5.21 18.52
C GLN A 309 16.80 -3.89 19.18
N ARG A 310 15.63 -3.37 18.81
CA ARG A 310 15.10 -2.09 19.30
C ARG A 310 14.84 -2.10 20.81
N LYS A 311 15.26 -1.04 21.50
CA LYS A 311 15.04 -0.80 22.92
C LYS A 311 13.75 -0.02 23.15
N GLN A 312 13.22 -0.12 24.38
CA GLN A 312 12.03 0.63 24.77
C GLN A 312 12.33 2.13 24.83
N GLY A 313 11.53 2.95 24.14
CA GLY A 313 11.70 4.41 24.12
C GLY A 313 12.82 4.92 23.22
N GLU A 314 13.44 4.06 22.42
CA GLU A 314 14.25 4.45 21.26
C GLU A 314 13.30 5.13 20.25
N GLU A 315 13.68 6.29 19.71
CA GLU A 315 12.82 7.05 18.79
C GLU A 315 12.55 6.25 17.50
N LEU A 316 11.61 6.73 16.67
CA LEU A 316 11.07 5.99 15.52
C LEU A 316 12.03 5.96 14.31
N ASP A 317 13.30 6.23 14.57
CA ASP A 317 14.33 6.55 13.60
C ASP A 317 14.59 5.40 12.64
N GLU A 318 14.48 5.76 11.36
CA GLU A 318 14.87 5.03 10.14
C GLU A 318 14.24 3.64 9.90
N ILE A 319 14.21 2.75 10.89
CA ILE A 319 13.71 1.37 10.74
C ILE A 319 12.19 1.29 10.93
N SER A 320 11.57 2.21 11.69
CA SER A 320 10.19 2.01 12.20
C SER A 320 9.12 3.01 11.73
N GLY A 321 9.46 4.02 10.92
CA GLY A 321 8.46 4.81 10.17
C GLY A 321 7.83 5.95 10.96
N GLY A 322 8.64 6.75 11.66
CA GLY A 322 8.34 8.17 11.85
C GLY A 322 8.47 8.94 10.52
N ALA A 323 8.03 10.20 10.50
CA ALA A 323 8.16 11.06 9.33
C ALA A 323 9.64 11.34 8.98
N HIS A 324 9.92 11.62 7.70
CA HIS A 324 11.16 12.32 7.35
C HIS A 324 11.17 13.67 8.07
N VAL A 325 12.13 13.86 8.96
CA VAL A 325 12.77 15.16 9.14
C VAL A 325 14.08 15.01 8.38
N ASP A 326 14.23 15.75 7.29
CA ASP A 326 15.50 15.84 6.58
C ASP A 326 16.43 16.75 7.39
N GLU A 327 17.17 16.18 8.34
CA GLU A 327 18.30 16.83 9.01
C GLU A 327 19.62 16.31 8.41
N GLU A 328 20.26 17.16 7.61
CA GLU A 328 21.63 16.95 7.14
C GLU A 328 22.62 17.22 8.28
N GLU A 329 23.52 16.28 8.58
CA GLU A 329 24.83 16.60 9.15
C GLU A 329 25.97 16.02 8.29
N THR A 330 26.37 16.85 7.32
CA THR A 330 27.77 17.17 6.96
C THR A 330 28.89 16.11 7.08
N GLU A 331 29.40 15.68 5.91
CA GLU A 331 30.84 15.76 5.62
C GLU A 331 31.06 16.46 4.25
N GLU A 332 32.17 17.18 4.11
CA GLU A 332 32.32 18.43 3.35
C GLU A 332 32.32 18.42 1.80
N ALA A 333 31.70 19.48 1.24
CA ALA A 333 32.05 20.25 0.02
C ALA A 333 31.74 19.70 -1.42
N PRO A 334 31.55 20.59 -2.43
CA PRO A 334 31.28 22.03 -2.42
C PRO A 334 29.94 22.43 -3.09
N GLU A 335 29.62 23.74 -3.08
CA GLU A 335 28.38 24.35 -3.60
C GLU A 335 27.93 23.90 -5.01
N GLU A 336 26.72 23.33 -5.13
CA GLU A 336 25.92 23.41 -6.35
C GLU A 336 24.50 23.94 -6.07
N LYS A 337 23.88 24.50 -7.11
CA LYS A 337 22.68 25.36 -7.04
C LYS A 337 21.41 24.57 -6.72
N PRO A 338 20.35 25.21 -6.18
CA PRO A 338 19.11 24.52 -5.81
C PRO A 338 18.55 23.72 -6.99
N ILE A 339 18.45 22.41 -6.81
CA ILE A 339 17.87 21.49 -7.77
C ILE A 339 16.35 21.66 -7.72
N ASP A 340 15.78 22.09 -8.86
CA ASP A 340 14.34 22.24 -9.03
C ASP A 340 13.67 20.85 -8.94
N PRO A 341 12.67 20.62 -8.06
CA PRO A 341 12.01 19.32 -7.91
C PRO A 341 11.33 18.83 -9.21
N GLU A 342 11.21 19.67 -10.24
CA GLU A 342 10.79 19.21 -11.57
C GLU A 342 11.86 18.42 -12.34
N GLU A 343 13.15 18.38 -11.96
CA GLU A 343 14.23 17.80 -12.80
C GLU A 343 13.97 16.35 -13.26
N GLY A 344 13.41 15.49 -12.39
CA GLY A 344 13.09 14.09 -12.71
C GLY A 344 11.83 13.84 -13.56
N LEU A 345 10.99 14.86 -13.80
CA LEU A 345 9.70 14.68 -14.50
C LEU A 345 9.87 14.56 -16.03
N SER A 346 8.91 13.91 -16.71
CA SER A 346 8.92 13.85 -18.19
C SER A 346 8.72 15.24 -18.80
N LYS A 347 9.27 15.48 -20.00
CA LYS A 347 9.22 16.80 -20.65
C LYS A 347 7.78 17.26 -20.90
N GLU A 348 6.93 16.31 -21.27
CA GLU A 348 5.50 16.48 -21.46
C GLU A 348 4.78 16.88 -20.16
N LEU A 349 5.14 16.26 -19.03
CA LEU A 349 4.57 16.57 -17.71
C LEU A 349 4.99 17.95 -17.19
N LYS A 350 6.29 18.31 -17.24
CA LYS A 350 6.77 19.67 -16.89
C LYS A 350 6.06 20.75 -17.71
N TYR A 351 5.92 20.50 -19.02
CA TYR A 351 5.20 21.42 -19.90
C TYR A 351 3.72 21.54 -19.53
N GLY A 352 3.06 20.43 -19.18
CA GLY A 352 1.68 20.41 -18.69
C GLY A 352 1.50 21.21 -17.39
N LEU A 353 2.38 21.02 -16.40
CA LEU A 353 2.37 21.80 -15.15
C LEU A 353 2.57 23.30 -15.43
N LYS A 354 3.48 23.65 -16.35
CA LYS A 354 3.66 25.03 -16.82
C LYS A 354 2.42 25.62 -17.53
N LEU A 355 1.64 24.81 -18.25
CA LEU A 355 0.35 25.27 -18.80
C LEU A 355 -0.64 25.58 -17.66
N MET A 356 -0.74 24.71 -16.66
CA MET A 356 -1.65 24.90 -15.52
C MET A 356 -1.28 26.13 -14.68
N ARG A 357 0.01 26.36 -14.42
CA ARG A 357 0.52 27.55 -13.71
C ARG A 357 0.46 28.85 -14.53
N SER A 358 0.05 28.81 -15.80
CA SER A 358 -0.01 30.03 -16.65
C SER A 358 -1.19 30.95 -16.35
N ILE A 359 -2.17 30.51 -15.55
CA ILE A 359 -3.30 31.30 -15.07
C ILE A 359 -3.32 31.22 -13.53
N PRO A 360 -3.14 32.34 -12.79
CA PRO A 360 -3.26 32.36 -11.34
C PRO A 360 -4.65 31.94 -10.86
N LEU A 361 -4.73 31.32 -9.68
CA LEU A 361 -5.96 30.75 -9.14
C LEU A 361 -7.12 31.76 -9.08
N ASP A 362 -6.86 33.01 -8.70
CA ASP A 362 -7.90 34.06 -8.65
C ASP A 362 -8.47 34.40 -10.03
N GLN A 363 -7.64 34.33 -11.09
CA GLN A 363 -8.09 34.54 -12.46
C GLN A 363 -8.87 33.32 -12.96
N LEU A 364 -8.41 32.12 -12.61
CA LEU A 364 -9.09 30.86 -12.92
C LEU A 364 -10.49 30.81 -12.28
N ARG A 365 -10.61 31.23 -11.02
CA ARG A 365 -11.89 31.33 -10.29
C ARG A 365 -12.79 32.41 -10.90
N LYS A 366 -12.28 33.61 -11.18
CA LYS A 366 -13.05 34.68 -11.87
C LYS A 366 -13.53 34.29 -13.27
N ARG A 367 -12.79 33.43 -13.97
CA ARG A 367 -13.16 32.92 -15.29
C ARG A 367 -14.28 31.91 -15.22
N HIS A 368 -14.14 30.88 -14.37
CA HIS A 368 -15.03 29.71 -14.36
C HIS A 368 -16.17 29.80 -13.34
N ASP A 369 -16.05 30.64 -12.31
CA ASP A 369 -17.09 31.00 -11.34
C ASP A 369 -17.37 32.53 -11.37
N ALA A 370 -17.59 33.07 -12.57
CA ALA A 370 -17.79 34.50 -12.80
C ALA A 370 -19.04 35.10 -12.09
N LYS A 371 -19.92 34.24 -11.56
CA LYS A 371 -21.14 34.62 -10.83
C LYS A 371 -21.01 34.48 -9.30
N GLY A 372 -19.92 33.90 -8.79
CA GLY A 372 -19.79 33.57 -7.37
C GLY A 372 -20.77 32.48 -6.90
N GLU A 373 -21.23 31.59 -7.80
CA GLU A 373 -22.12 30.49 -7.43
C GLU A 373 -21.44 29.53 -6.42
N HIS A 374 -20.11 29.53 -6.35
CA HIS A 374 -19.31 28.72 -5.43
C HIS A 374 -18.45 29.56 -4.46
N GLU A 375 -18.75 30.84 -4.24
CA GLU A 375 -17.96 31.76 -3.39
C GLU A 375 -17.71 31.21 -1.97
N LEU A 376 -18.70 30.49 -1.43
CA LEU A 376 -18.68 29.86 -0.11
C LEU A 376 -17.59 28.77 0.07
N ILE A 377 -17.07 28.21 -1.02
CA ILE A 377 -16.06 27.14 -0.99
C ILE A 377 -14.65 27.79 -0.92
N PRO A 378 -13.78 27.40 0.03
CA PRO A 378 -12.41 27.92 0.14
C PRO A 378 -11.60 27.69 -1.14
N SER A 379 -10.72 28.64 -1.49
CA SER A 379 -9.86 28.51 -2.68
C SER A 379 -8.89 27.31 -2.60
N GLY A 380 -8.56 26.82 -1.40
CA GLY A 380 -7.75 25.61 -1.19
C GLY A 380 -8.53 24.29 -1.22
N ASP A 381 -9.84 24.31 -1.47
CA ASP A 381 -10.64 23.08 -1.57
C ASP A 381 -10.23 22.24 -2.80
N LYS A 382 -9.79 21.00 -2.56
CA LYS A 382 -9.25 20.12 -3.61
C LYS A 382 -10.32 19.74 -4.64
N ALA A 383 -11.61 19.73 -4.29
CA ALA A 383 -12.69 19.46 -5.24
C ALA A 383 -13.01 20.69 -6.10
N LEU A 384 -13.01 21.90 -5.52
CA LEU A 384 -13.11 23.15 -6.27
C LEU A 384 -11.93 23.31 -7.24
N LEU A 385 -10.70 23.12 -6.77
CA LEU A 385 -9.49 23.21 -7.61
C LEU A 385 -9.53 22.21 -8.77
N THR A 386 -9.93 20.97 -8.49
CA THR A 386 -10.13 19.94 -9.54
C THR A 386 -11.14 20.40 -10.58
N TRP A 387 -12.29 20.92 -10.15
CA TRP A 387 -13.33 21.41 -11.05
C TRP A 387 -12.87 22.63 -11.86
N LEU A 388 -12.15 23.59 -11.26
CA LEU A 388 -11.62 24.77 -11.94
C LEU A 388 -10.59 24.39 -13.03
N PHE A 389 -9.63 23.52 -12.72
CA PHE A 389 -8.66 23.06 -13.72
C PHE A 389 -9.31 22.17 -14.80
N PHE A 390 -10.32 21.37 -14.44
CA PHE A 390 -11.12 20.62 -15.42
C PHE A 390 -11.95 21.55 -16.33
N ARG A 391 -12.53 22.64 -15.81
CA ARG A 391 -13.24 23.66 -16.59
C ARG A 391 -12.32 24.36 -17.59
N GLU A 392 -11.08 24.67 -17.20
CA GLU A 392 -10.06 25.21 -18.12
C GLU A 392 -9.67 24.18 -19.19
N PHE A 393 -9.53 22.90 -18.83
CA PHE A 393 -9.35 21.82 -19.82
C PHE A 393 -10.52 21.78 -20.82
N ASP A 394 -11.75 21.88 -20.34
CA ASP A 394 -12.95 21.78 -21.16
C ASP A 394 -13.16 23.00 -22.09
N GLU A 395 -12.87 24.22 -21.62
CA GLU A 395 -13.00 25.39 -22.50
C GLU A 395 -11.91 25.45 -23.58
N GLU A 396 -10.66 25.14 -23.23
CA GLU A 396 -9.49 25.42 -24.09
C GLU A 396 -8.94 24.21 -24.85
N TYR A 397 -9.13 22.97 -24.35
CA TYR A 397 -8.39 21.79 -24.81
C TYR A 397 -9.26 20.61 -25.24
N SER A 398 -10.47 20.45 -24.68
CA SER A 398 -11.36 19.31 -24.98
C SER A 398 -11.91 19.31 -26.41
N PHE A 399 -11.90 20.47 -27.10
CA PHE A 399 -12.31 20.56 -28.51
C PHE A 399 -11.57 19.59 -29.43
N VAL A 400 -10.36 19.15 -29.07
CA VAL A 400 -9.58 18.15 -29.82
C VAL A 400 -10.33 16.81 -29.90
N MET A 401 -11.16 16.49 -28.90
CA MET A 401 -11.98 15.29 -28.84
C MET A 401 -13.24 15.37 -29.72
N THR A 402 -13.80 16.58 -29.89
CA THR A 402 -15.12 16.79 -30.50
C THR A 402 -15.07 17.39 -31.90
N THR A 403 -14.04 18.18 -32.23
CA THR A 403 -13.98 18.95 -33.48
C THR A 403 -13.89 18.07 -34.72
N LYS A 404 -14.62 18.45 -35.78
CA LYS A 404 -14.49 17.84 -37.12
C LYS A 404 -13.30 18.40 -37.92
N LYS A 405 -12.63 19.46 -37.42
CA LYS A 405 -11.49 20.11 -38.09
C LYS A 405 -10.18 19.29 -38.01
N ILE A 406 -10.14 18.21 -37.22
CA ILE A 406 -9.03 17.24 -37.17
C ILE A 406 -9.41 16.01 -37.99
N ASP A 407 -8.66 15.74 -39.06
CA ASP A 407 -8.95 14.63 -39.96
C ASP A 407 -8.38 13.33 -39.39
N LEU A 408 -9.28 12.46 -38.91
CA LEU A 408 -8.98 11.18 -38.28
C LEU A 408 -9.49 10.04 -39.17
N LYS A 409 -8.58 9.20 -39.65
CA LYS A 409 -8.93 7.98 -40.38
C LYS A 409 -9.12 6.81 -39.42
N PRO A 410 -10.19 6.00 -39.58
CA PRO A 410 -10.29 4.72 -38.90
C PRO A 410 -9.16 3.78 -39.34
N THR A 411 -8.51 3.12 -38.39
CA THR A 411 -7.41 2.17 -38.65
C THR A 411 -7.74 0.80 -38.10
N ILE A 412 -7.03 -0.24 -38.55
CA ILE A 412 -7.17 -1.60 -38.00
C ILE A 412 -6.02 -1.82 -37.02
N VAL A 413 -6.34 -1.98 -35.73
CA VAL A 413 -5.36 -2.28 -34.67
C VAL A 413 -5.72 -3.64 -34.09
N ALA A 414 -4.75 -4.56 -34.05
CA ALA A 414 -4.94 -5.93 -33.56
C ALA A 414 -6.14 -6.67 -34.19
N GLY A 415 -6.41 -6.45 -35.49
CA GLY A 415 -7.51 -7.07 -36.23
C GLY A 415 -8.89 -6.41 -36.04
N SER A 416 -9.02 -5.44 -35.13
CA SER A 416 -10.26 -4.69 -34.90
C SER A 416 -10.22 -3.31 -35.55
N LYS A 417 -11.33 -2.90 -36.18
CA LYS A 417 -11.50 -1.52 -36.66
C LYS A 417 -11.58 -0.58 -35.45
N MET A 418 -10.68 0.38 -35.39
CA MET A 418 -10.60 1.40 -34.36
C MET A 418 -11.01 2.74 -34.97
N ASP A 419 -12.15 3.27 -34.51
CA ASP A 419 -12.53 4.65 -34.76
C ASP A 419 -12.13 5.51 -33.56
N TYR A 420 -11.08 6.32 -33.74
CA TYR A 420 -10.60 7.23 -32.69
C TYR A 420 -11.49 8.46 -32.51
N ARG A 421 -12.30 8.81 -33.51
CA ARG A 421 -13.25 9.92 -33.42
C ARG A 421 -14.45 9.53 -32.55
N GLU A 422 -15.01 8.35 -32.78
CA GLU A 422 -16.08 7.78 -31.94
C GLU A 422 -15.62 7.69 -30.48
N LYS A 423 -14.47 7.05 -30.21
CA LYS A 423 -13.93 6.90 -28.85
C LYS A 423 -13.66 8.20 -28.10
N MET A 424 -13.24 9.26 -28.80
CA MET A 424 -13.04 10.57 -28.18
C MET A 424 -14.35 11.29 -27.89
N ILE A 425 -15.37 11.11 -28.74
CA ILE A 425 -16.73 11.63 -28.48
C ILE A 425 -17.35 10.90 -27.29
N ASP A 426 -17.31 9.56 -27.27
CA ASP A 426 -17.83 8.73 -26.16
C ASP A 426 -17.18 9.12 -24.82
N LEU A 427 -15.86 9.32 -24.82
CA LEU A 427 -15.15 9.78 -23.62
C LEU A 427 -15.59 11.20 -23.24
N TYR A 428 -15.74 12.11 -24.20
CA TYR A 428 -16.21 13.47 -23.95
C TYR A 428 -17.62 13.51 -23.34
N GLU A 429 -18.52 12.57 -23.66
CA GLU A 429 -19.85 12.52 -23.01
C GLU A 429 -19.77 12.27 -21.49
N THR A 430 -18.69 11.62 -21.01
CA THR A 430 -18.48 11.36 -19.58
C THR A 430 -18.15 12.61 -18.76
N THR A 431 -17.79 13.73 -19.40
CA THR A 431 -17.55 15.04 -18.74
C THR A 431 -18.74 15.49 -17.87
N ARG A 432 -19.97 15.15 -18.29
CA ARG A 432 -21.21 15.43 -17.54
C ARG A 432 -21.19 14.84 -16.13
N ALA A 433 -20.58 13.67 -15.95
CA ALA A 433 -20.46 13.03 -14.64
C ALA A 433 -19.60 13.86 -13.68
N ILE A 434 -18.53 14.51 -14.17
CA ILE A 434 -17.65 15.36 -13.36
C ILE A 434 -18.42 16.59 -12.86
N HIS A 435 -19.17 17.24 -13.74
CA HIS A 435 -20.04 18.36 -13.36
C HIS A 435 -21.11 17.96 -12.36
N GLU A 436 -21.75 16.80 -12.52
CA GLU A 436 -22.75 16.31 -11.57
C GLU A 436 -22.13 15.96 -10.22
N GLN A 437 -20.96 15.31 -10.19
CA GLN A 437 -20.26 15.05 -8.92
C GLN A 437 -19.92 16.36 -8.19
N PHE A 438 -19.51 17.40 -8.91
CA PHE A 438 -19.19 18.70 -8.30
C PHE A 438 -20.45 19.46 -7.86
N ARG A 439 -21.55 19.38 -8.62
CA ARG A 439 -22.86 19.93 -8.21
C ARG A 439 -23.34 19.31 -6.89
N ILE A 440 -23.20 17.99 -6.73
CA ILE A 440 -23.55 17.29 -5.49
C ILE A 440 -22.59 17.70 -4.35
N TYR A 441 -21.31 17.97 -4.65
CA TYR A 441 -20.35 18.48 -3.68
C TYR A 441 -20.76 19.86 -3.13
N ASP A 442 -21.03 20.80 -4.04
CA ASP A 442 -21.48 22.16 -3.72
C ASP A 442 -22.79 22.16 -2.91
N GLN A 443 -23.72 21.26 -3.22
CA GLN A 443 -24.93 21.05 -2.41
C GLN A 443 -24.61 20.62 -0.97
N TYR A 444 -23.75 19.62 -0.76
CA TYR A 444 -23.36 19.21 0.59
C TYR A 444 -22.56 20.28 1.33
N TYR A 445 -21.77 21.10 0.62
CA TYR A 445 -21.08 22.24 1.20
C TYR A 445 -22.08 23.28 1.72
N LYS A 446 -23.05 23.68 0.89
CA LYS A 446 -24.12 24.63 1.24
C LYS A 446 -25.04 24.11 2.35
N GLU A 447 -25.36 22.82 2.35
CA GLU A 447 -26.10 22.16 3.45
C GLU A 447 -25.33 22.20 4.77
N LEU A 448 -24.02 21.91 4.74
CA LEU A 448 -23.15 21.97 5.92
C LEU A 448 -23.08 23.38 6.50
N GLU A 449 -22.81 24.39 5.68
CA GLU A 449 -22.68 25.76 6.15
C GLU A 449 -24.02 26.34 6.65
N SER A 450 -25.13 26.03 5.97
CA SER A 450 -26.48 26.39 6.44
C SER A 450 -26.80 25.74 7.80
N HIS A 451 -26.36 24.49 7.99
CA HIS A 451 -26.49 23.80 9.27
C HIS A 451 -25.59 24.38 10.37
N LEU A 452 -24.35 24.78 10.06
CA LEU A 452 -23.45 25.43 11.01
C LEU A 452 -23.97 26.80 11.45
N LYS A 453 -24.64 27.54 10.56
CA LYS A 453 -25.32 28.81 10.89
C LYS A 453 -26.57 28.60 11.74
N ASN A 454 -27.27 27.47 11.61
CA ASN A 454 -28.51 27.15 12.34
C ASN A 454 -28.52 25.69 12.83
N PRO A 455 -27.71 25.32 13.83
CA PRO A 455 -27.55 23.92 14.27
C PRO A 455 -28.79 23.35 14.98
N GLY A 456 -29.74 24.20 15.38
CA GLY A 456 -30.91 23.80 16.16
C GLY A 456 -30.60 23.68 17.66
N ALA A 457 -31.65 23.57 18.47
CA ALA A 457 -31.53 23.61 19.94
C ALA A 457 -30.95 22.33 20.57
N ASN A 458 -30.98 21.20 19.87
CA ASN A 458 -30.51 19.91 20.39
C ASN A 458 -29.08 19.61 19.94
N TYR A 459 -28.11 19.92 20.80
CA TYR A 459 -26.66 19.76 20.55
C TYR A 459 -26.27 18.36 20.05
N ILE A 460 -26.90 17.30 20.56
CA ILE A 460 -26.55 15.90 20.20
C ILE A 460 -27.01 15.57 18.77
N GLU A 461 -28.17 16.09 18.34
CA GLU A 461 -28.68 15.90 16.98
C GLU A 461 -27.94 16.81 15.99
N ALA A 462 -27.63 18.04 16.40
CA ALA A 462 -26.77 18.96 15.65
C ALA A 462 -25.40 18.34 15.36
N SER A 463 -24.69 17.87 16.39
CA SER A 463 -23.37 17.23 16.25
C SER A 463 -23.42 16.03 15.29
N LYS A 464 -24.39 15.11 15.46
CA LYS A 464 -24.59 13.96 14.56
C LYS A 464 -24.83 14.38 13.11
N LYS A 465 -25.64 15.42 12.88
CA LYS A 465 -25.97 15.93 11.54
C LYS A 465 -24.76 16.62 10.90
N THR A 466 -23.99 17.40 11.65
CA THR A 466 -22.73 18.01 11.20
C THR A 466 -21.74 16.92 10.76
N SER A 467 -21.41 15.94 11.60
CA SER A 467 -20.47 14.87 11.22
C SER A 467 -20.95 14.01 10.03
N ALA A 468 -22.27 13.83 9.88
CA ALA A 468 -22.83 13.15 8.72
C ALA A 468 -22.67 13.98 7.42
N LEU A 469 -22.85 15.30 7.48
CA LEU A 469 -22.64 16.21 6.36
C LEU A 469 -21.15 16.35 6.01
N GLU A 470 -20.25 16.45 7.00
CA GLU A 470 -18.80 16.42 6.81
C GLU A 470 -18.32 15.13 6.14
N THR A 471 -18.85 13.99 6.56
CA THR A 471 -18.53 12.67 5.96
C THR A 471 -18.99 12.62 4.50
N LYS A 472 -20.21 13.10 4.21
CA LYS A 472 -20.72 13.21 2.82
C LYS A 472 -19.89 14.16 1.97
N ARG A 473 -19.55 15.35 2.49
CA ARG A 473 -18.66 16.34 1.86
C ARG A 473 -17.32 15.69 1.50
N SER A 474 -16.64 15.07 2.46
CA SER A 474 -15.34 14.43 2.24
C SER A 474 -15.39 13.30 1.21
N GLN A 475 -16.37 12.40 1.31
CA GLN A 475 -16.57 11.34 0.31
C GLN A 475 -16.86 11.92 -1.09
N GLN A 476 -17.66 12.99 -1.17
CA GLN A 476 -18.02 13.60 -2.44
C GLN A 476 -16.86 14.39 -3.07
N SER A 477 -16.01 15.04 -2.28
CA SER A 477 -14.74 15.62 -2.73
C SER A 477 -13.85 14.58 -3.39
N ARG A 478 -13.77 13.37 -2.82
CA ARG A 478 -13.07 12.23 -3.44
C ARG A 478 -13.74 11.77 -4.74
N ASN A 479 -15.07 11.72 -4.81
CA ASN A 479 -15.81 11.30 -6.01
C ASN A 479 -15.56 12.26 -7.20
N VAL A 480 -15.54 13.58 -6.96
CA VAL A 480 -15.15 14.59 -7.97
C VAL A 480 -13.76 14.29 -8.52
N ARG A 481 -12.78 14.13 -7.62
CA ARG A 481 -11.37 13.90 -7.96
C ARG A 481 -11.15 12.63 -8.76
N VAL A 482 -11.72 11.50 -8.33
CA VAL A 482 -11.61 10.22 -9.03
C VAL A 482 -12.26 10.28 -10.41
N THR A 483 -13.46 10.88 -10.51
CA THR A 483 -14.19 10.97 -11.80
C THR A 483 -13.46 11.85 -12.80
N ALA A 484 -12.90 12.98 -12.35
CA ALA A 484 -12.07 13.84 -13.19
C ALA A 484 -10.78 13.13 -13.65
N LYS A 485 -10.08 12.47 -12.72
CA LYS A 485 -8.85 11.71 -13.00
C LYS A 485 -9.09 10.62 -14.04
N ASP A 486 -10.13 9.81 -13.87
CA ASP A 486 -10.45 8.69 -14.79
C ASP A 486 -10.73 9.18 -16.22
N PHE A 487 -11.37 10.34 -16.38
CA PHE A 487 -11.57 10.99 -17.68
C PHE A 487 -10.23 11.45 -18.27
N LEU A 488 -9.40 12.15 -17.49
CA LEU A 488 -8.13 12.71 -17.94
C LEU A 488 -7.10 11.63 -18.32
N GLN A 489 -7.02 10.54 -17.54
CA GLN A 489 -6.14 9.41 -17.84
C GLN A 489 -6.53 8.74 -19.17
N LYS A 490 -7.83 8.46 -19.38
CA LYS A 490 -8.33 7.91 -20.65
C LYS A 490 -8.12 8.90 -21.82
N GLY A 491 -8.27 10.20 -21.56
CA GLY A 491 -8.03 11.25 -22.54
C GLY A 491 -6.56 11.30 -22.97
N ALA A 492 -5.64 11.31 -22.00
CA ALA A 492 -4.21 11.23 -22.26
C ALA A 492 -3.82 9.93 -22.98
N GLU A 493 -4.44 8.79 -22.65
CA GLU A 493 -4.20 7.51 -23.34
C GLU A 493 -4.63 7.58 -24.82
N LEU A 494 -5.81 8.13 -25.14
CA LEU A 494 -6.27 8.31 -26.52
C LEU A 494 -5.39 9.30 -27.29
N LEU A 495 -5.06 10.45 -26.69
CA LEU A 495 -4.21 11.46 -27.33
C LEU A 495 -2.78 10.96 -27.54
N SER A 496 -2.23 10.14 -26.63
CA SER A 496 -0.89 9.56 -26.81
C SER A 496 -0.79 8.66 -28.04
N LYS A 497 -1.86 7.93 -28.39
CA LYS A 497 -1.94 7.11 -29.61
C LYS A 497 -1.92 7.98 -30.87
N LEU A 498 -2.59 9.13 -30.86
CA LEU A 498 -2.52 10.10 -31.95
C LEU A 498 -1.11 10.73 -32.07
N ILE A 499 -0.46 11.02 -30.94
CA ILE A 499 0.92 11.56 -30.91
C ILE A 499 1.93 10.52 -31.43
N ALA A 500 1.77 9.25 -31.07
CA ALA A 500 2.60 8.15 -31.56
C ALA A 500 2.44 7.98 -33.09
N ASP A 501 1.22 8.11 -33.61
CA ASP A 501 0.96 8.08 -35.06
C ASP A 501 1.63 9.25 -35.80
N MET A 502 1.49 10.49 -35.31
CA MET A 502 2.13 11.68 -35.90
C MET A 502 3.67 11.59 -35.91
N LYS A 503 4.26 11.00 -34.87
CA LYS A 503 5.70 10.70 -34.77
C LYS A 503 6.14 9.50 -35.64
N GLY A 504 5.21 8.61 -35.97
CA GLY A 504 5.44 7.35 -36.68
C GLY A 504 4.86 7.34 -38.10
N LYS A 505 3.91 6.43 -38.35
CA LYS A 505 3.42 6.10 -39.70
C LYS A 505 2.45 7.11 -40.31
N ARG A 506 1.82 7.98 -39.50
CA ARG A 506 0.86 9.02 -39.94
C ARG A 506 -0.34 8.43 -40.71
N GLU A 507 -0.87 7.32 -40.20
CA GLU A 507 -2.01 6.60 -40.76
C GLU A 507 -3.35 7.11 -40.19
N ILE A 508 -3.35 7.66 -38.96
CA ILE A 508 -4.55 8.10 -38.24
C ILE A 508 -4.81 9.60 -38.44
N VAL A 509 -3.83 10.46 -38.13
CA VAL A 509 -4.00 11.94 -38.17
C VAL A 509 -3.48 12.50 -39.49
N THR A 510 -4.38 12.84 -40.42
CA THR A 510 -3.95 13.19 -41.80
C THR A 510 -3.68 14.67 -42.05
N ASN A 511 -4.11 15.57 -41.16
CA ASN A 511 -3.99 17.02 -41.34
C ASN A 511 -3.17 17.72 -40.24
N MET A 512 -2.20 17.01 -39.64
CA MET A 512 -1.43 17.42 -38.46
C MET A 512 -0.74 18.80 -38.54
N ASP A 513 -0.37 19.26 -39.74
CA ASP A 513 0.31 20.55 -39.97
C ASP A 513 -0.66 21.70 -40.30
N THR A 514 -1.93 21.41 -40.56
CA THR A 514 -2.98 22.41 -40.82
C THR A 514 -3.22 23.25 -39.57
N LEU A 515 -3.43 24.56 -39.76
CA LEU A 515 -3.73 25.48 -38.67
C LEU A 515 -5.19 25.32 -38.22
N MET A 516 -5.39 25.14 -36.92
CA MET A 516 -6.70 25.15 -36.29
C MET A 516 -7.25 26.57 -36.27
N THR A 517 -8.30 26.84 -37.05
CA THR A 517 -9.00 28.13 -37.04
C THR A 517 -10.35 27.99 -36.35
N PHE A 518 -10.55 28.76 -35.28
CA PHE A 518 -11.83 28.87 -34.60
C PHE A 518 -12.70 29.98 -35.19
N ASP A 519 -14.01 29.80 -35.05
CA ASP A 519 -15.01 30.76 -35.52
C ASP A 519 -15.00 32.00 -34.60
N LEU A 520 -15.59 33.13 -35.02
CA LEU A 520 -15.41 34.44 -34.35
C LEU A 520 -15.69 34.45 -32.83
N VAL A 521 -16.57 33.57 -32.35
CA VAL A 521 -16.90 33.41 -30.91
C VAL A 521 -15.79 32.71 -30.13
N GLU A 522 -15.17 31.67 -30.73
CA GLU A 522 -14.12 30.85 -30.12
C GLU A 522 -12.70 31.32 -30.50
N ALA A 523 -12.56 32.33 -31.35
CA ALA A 523 -11.27 32.85 -31.83
C ALA A 523 -10.33 33.37 -30.72
N LYS A 524 -10.83 33.54 -29.49
CA LYS A 524 -10.04 33.90 -28.29
C LYS A 524 -9.34 32.70 -27.63
N LYS A 525 -9.70 31.46 -27.97
CA LYS A 525 -9.10 30.25 -27.40
C LYS A 525 -7.60 30.18 -27.67
N ARG A 526 -6.84 29.70 -26.69
CA ARG A 526 -5.37 29.55 -26.65
C ARG A 526 -4.83 28.80 -27.87
N LEU A 527 -5.58 27.83 -28.37
CA LEU A 527 -5.16 26.95 -29.48
C LEU A 527 -5.57 27.47 -30.87
N ASN A 528 -6.14 28.68 -30.97
CA ASN A 528 -6.44 29.30 -32.26
C ASN A 528 -5.17 29.64 -33.06
N LYS A 529 -5.23 29.41 -34.38
CA LYS A 529 -4.13 29.56 -35.34
C LYS A 529 -2.89 28.71 -35.05
N LYS A 530 -2.96 27.73 -34.14
CA LYS A 530 -1.87 26.75 -33.91
C LYS A 530 -2.02 25.53 -34.84
N PRO A 531 -0.93 24.84 -35.20
CA PRO A 531 -1.00 23.57 -35.93
C PRO A 531 -1.75 22.50 -35.15
N ILE A 532 -2.49 21.62 -35.83
CA ILE A 532 -3.27 20.54 -35.21
C ILE A 532 -2.41 19.63 -34.31
N LYS A 533 -1.17 19.31 -34.73
CA LYS A 533 -0.21 18.55 -33.90
C LYS A 533 0.08 19.24 -32.57
N GLN A 534 0.15 20.57 -32.55
CA GLN A 534 0.37 21.34 -31.33
C GLN A 534 -0.88 21.37 -30.45
N CYS A 535 -2.08 21.47 -31.05
CA CYS A 535 -3.33 21.37 -30.32
C CYS A 535 -3.44 20.02 -29.58
N ILE A 536 -3.21 18.90 -30.28
CA ILE A 536 -3.21 17.55 -29.70
C ILE A 536 -2.15 17.43 -28.59
N MET A 537 -0.95 17.99 -28.81
CA MET A 537 0.16 17.94 -27.84
C MET A 537 -0.12 18.77 -26.57
N GLU A 538 -0.61 20.01 -26.70
CA GLU A 538 -0.94 20.84 -25.52
C GLU A 538 -2.12 20.24 -24.73
N SER A 539 -3.16 19.71 -25.39
CA SER A 539 -4.24 18.98 -24.73
C SER A 539 -3.76 17.72 -24.01
N TYR A 540 -2.84 16.95 -24.60
CA TYR A 540 -2.24 15.79 -23.94
C TYR A 540 -1.45 16.19 -22.69
N CYS A 541 -0.55 17.18 -22.80
CA CYS A 541 0.27 17.61 -21.66
C CYS A 541 -0.58 18.14 -20.50
N PHE A 542 -1.63 18.92 -20.79
CA PHE A 542 -2.55 19.40 -19.75
C PHE A 542 -3.31 18.24 -19.09
N ALA A 543 -3.85 17.31 -19.88
CA ALA A 543 -4.56 16.15 -19.36
C ALA A 543 -3.65 15.26 -18.49
N LEU A 544 -2.42 15.02 -18.93
CA LEU A 544 -1.40 14.27 -18.19
C LEU A 544 -1.05 14.95 -16.85
N ALA A 545 -0.81 16.26 -16.86
CA ALA A 545 -0.43 16.99 -15.64
C ALA A 545 -1.56 17.08 -14.62
N LEU A 546 -2.80 17.32 -15.04
CA LEU A 546 -3.94 17.32 -14.11
C LEU A 546 -4.24 15.90 -13.59
N ALA A 547 -4.10 14.86 -14.42
CA ALA A 547 -4.20 13.47 -13.97
C ALA A 547 -3.13 13.12 -12.93
N GLU A 548 -1.88 13.56 -13.12
CA GLU A 548 -0.79 13.32 -12.17
C GLU A 548 -1.03 14.05 -10.84
N ARG A 549 -1.48 15.32 -10.88
CA ARG A 549 -1.85 16.07 -9.66
C ARG A 549 -2.97 15.39 -8.87
N LEU A 550 -3.87 14.68 -9.54
CA LEU A 550 -4.97 13.92 -8.92
C LEU A 550 -4.59 12.50 -8.45
N GLU A 551 -3.49 11.94 -8.94
CA GLU A 551 -2.99 10.60 -8.57
C GLU A 551 -1.91 10.66 -7.49
N ASN A 552 -0.93 11.56 -7.63
CA ASN A 552 0.26 11.62 -6.78
C ASN A 552 0.63 13.04 -6.27
N GLY A 553 -0.02 14.10 -6.79
CA GLY A 553 0.30 15.49 -6.45
C GLY A 553 -0.58 16.14 -5.37
N ASP A 554 -0.58 17.46 -5.34
CA ASP A 554 -1.29 18.30 -4.36
C ASP A 554 -2.79 18.00 -4.26
N LEU A 555 -3.46 17.67 -5.37
CA LEU A 555 -4.89 17.36 -5.38
C LEU A 555 -5.20 15.93 -4.88
N PHE A 556 -4.20 15.11 -4.57
CA PHE A 556 -4.37 13.77 -3.98
C PHE A 556 -4.72 13.81 -2.47
N GLY A 557 -4.91 12.63 -1.88
CA GLY A 557 -5.06 12.45 -0.43
C GLY A 557 -6.51 12.49 0.09
N GLY A 558 -6.69 12.04 1.34
CA GLY A 558 -8.00 11.92 1.99
C GLY A 558 -8.59 13.22 2.55
N VAL A 559 -7.80 14.28 2.64
CA VAL A 559 -8.25 15.60 3.14
C VAL A 559 -8.99 16.35 2.03
N PRO A 560 -10.12 17.06 2.31
CA PRO A 560 -10.85 17.82 1.29
C PRO A 560 -10.17 19.11 0.84
N GLU A 561 -9.28 19.67 1.66
CA GLU A 561 -8.66 20.99 1.50
C GLU A 561 -7.13 20.85 1.54
N LEU A 562 -6.40 21.75 0.88
CA LEU A 562 -4.94 21.89 0.93
C LEU A 562 -4.50 22.52 2.26
N SER A 563 -3.29 22.20 2.73
CA SER A 563 -2.68 22.91 3.86
C SER A 563 -2.27 24.35 3.45
N PRO A 564 -2.09 25.28 4.40
CA PRO A 564 -1.56 26.62 4.12
C PRO A 564 -0.18 26.57 3.44
N GLU A 565 0.65 25.59 3.80
CA GLU A 565 1.98 25.36 3.21
C GLU A 565 1.88 24.84 1.77
N GLU A 566 0.96 23.91 1.49
CA GLU A 566 0.66 23.44 0.13
C GLU A 566 0.12 24.60 -0.75
N MET A 567 -0.70 25.48 -0.17
CA MET A 567 -1.24 26.68 -0.85
C MET A 567 -0.16 27.73 -1.17
N GLU A 568 0.78 27.96 -0.25
CA GLU A 568 1.91 28.86 -0.50
C GLU A 568 2.87 28.24 -1.53
N LYS A 569 3.16 26.93 -1.44
CA LYS A 569 4.07 26.22 -2.34
C LYS A 569 3.57 26.13 -3.79
N GLU A 570 2.32 25.72 -4.02
CA GLU A 570 1.81 25.49 -5.38
C GLU A 570 1.18 26.72 -6.04
N PHE A 571 0.71 27.69 -5.24
CA PHE A 571 -0.02 28.86 -5.75
C PHE A 571 0.57 30.22 -5.32
N GLY A 572 1.55 30.25 -4.42
CA GLY A 572 2.11 31.50 -3.89
C GLY A 572 1.17 32.26 -2.95
N ILE A 573 0.13 31.60 -2.43
CA ILE A 573 -0.94 32.23 -1.64
C ILE A 573 -0.69 32.00 -0.14
N LYS A 574 -0.30 33.06 0.56
CA LYS A 574 -0.23 33.07 2.03
C LYS A 574 -1.63 33.09 2.63
N VAL A 575 -2.08 31.95 3.18
CA VAL A 575 -3.34 31.86 3.92
C VAL A 575 -3.09 32.28 5.37
N GLN A 576 -3.63 33.43 5.78
CA GLN A 576 -3.61 33.83 7.20
C GLN A 576 -4.49 32.86 8.01
N SER A 577 -3.89 32.17 8.97
CA SER A 577 -4.57 31.26 9.88
C SER A 577 -5.37 32.03 10.93
N ASN A 578 -6.65 32.31 10.65
CA ASN A 578 -7.60 32.73 11.67
C ASN A 578 -7.97 31.53 12.58
N VAL A 579 -7.04 31.16 13.45
CA VAL A 579 -7.32 30.38 14.66
C VAL A 579 -7.44 31.42 15.79
N PRO A 580 -8.55 31.46 16.55
CA PRO A 580 -8.59 32.26 17.77
C PRO A 580 -7.61 31.64 18.76
N GLU A 581 -6.55 32.36 19.11
CA GLU A 581 -5.71 32.00 20.25
C GLU A 581 -6.59 32.04 21.51
N GLY A 582 -6.92 30.86 22.02
CA GLY A 582 -7.59 30.74 23.31
C GLY A 582 -6.60 31.14 24.39
N GLU A 583 -6.98 32.13 25.20
CA GLU A 583 -6.19 32.66 26.32
C GLU A 583 -5.68 31.52 27.22
N ILE A 584 -4.40 31.18 27.09
CA ILE A 584 -3.70 30.38 28.10
C ILE A 584 -3.23 31.37 29.17
N LEU A 585 -3.97 31.42 30.28
CA LEU A 585 -3.50 32.11 31.48
C LEU A 585 -2.20 31.45 31.97
N GLU A 586 -1.07 32.13 31.77
CA GLU A 586 0.17 31.77 32.44
C GLU A 586 0.13 32.16 33.93
N PRO A 587 0.62 31.31 34.84
CA PRO A 587 0.71 31.65 36.26
C PRO A 587 1.92 32.55 36.50
N ASN A 588 1.66 33.81 36.85
CA ASN A 588 2.68 34.82 37.13
C ASN A 588 3.55 34.47 38.36
N PRO A 589 4.88 34.39 38.26
CA PRO A 589 5.77 34.38 39.40
C PRO A 589 6.19 35.81 39.81
N GLU A 590 6.38 35.99 41.10
CA GLU A 590 6.93 37.16 41.80
C GLU A 590 8.14 37.78 41.06
N GLY A 591 8.35 39.10 40.99
CA GLY A 591 7.62 40.24 41.55
C GLY A 591 8.60 41.38 41.86
N GLU A 592 8.27 42.63 41.54
CA GLU A 592 9.08 43.78 41.98
C GLU A 592 8.20 45.01 42.21
N THR A 593 8.52 45.75 43.28
CA THR A 593 7.80 46.91 43.77
C THR A 593 8.20 48.17 43.03
N ASP A 594 7.24 48.99 42.62
CA ASP A 594 7.46 50.45 42.63
C ASP A 594 6.16 51.20 42.93
N ASP A 595 6.25 52.11 43.90
CA ASP A 595 5.14 52.95 44.35
C ASP A 595 4.87 54.06 43.33
N ASN A 596 3.61 54.23 42.89
CA ASN A 596 3.14 55.57 42.59
C ASN A 596 1.65 55.77 42.84
N PHE A 597 1.33 56.74 43.71
CA PHE A 597 -0.03 57.17 44.01
C PHE A 597 -0.61 57.98 42.83
N GLY A 598 -1.84 57.67 42.42
CA GLY A 598 -2.48 58.36 41.29
C GLY A 598 -3.99 58.16 41.23
N VAL A 599 -4.72 58.56 42.27
CA VAL A 599 -6.19 58.64 42.21
C VAL A 599 -6.59 59.99 41.58
N ASP A 600 -7.22 59.96 40.41
CA ASP A 600 -7.98 61.11 39.88
C ASP A 600 -9.49 60.75 39.83
N PRO A 601 -10.34 61.33 40.69
CA PRO A 601 -11.73 60.92 40.88
C PRO A 601 -12.70 61.72 40.00
N SER A 602 -12.82 61.39 38.70
CA SER A 602 -13.62 62.18 37.74
C SER A 602 -14.51 61.40 36.76
N ILE A 603 -14.79 60.11 37.00
CA ILE A 603 -15.57 59.24 36.07
C ILE A 603 -16.88 58.69 36.67
N LEU A 604 -17.26 59.07 37.91
CA LEU A 604 -18.56 58.72 38.51
C LEU A 604 -19.45 59.95 38.73
N SER A 605 -19.99 60.47 37.62
CA SER A 605 -21.10 61.43 37.61
C SER A 605 -21.87 61.38 36.28
N ASP A 606 -22.72 60.37 36.13
CA ASP A 606 -24.17 60.51 35.87
C ASP A 606 -24.87 59.14 35.88
#